data_AF-A0A0R3PXG4-F1
#
_entry.id   AF-A0A0R3PXG4-F1
#
_cell.length_a   1.000
_cell.length_b   1.000
_cell.length_c   1.000
_cell.angle_alpha   90.00
_cell.angle_beta   90.00
_cell.angle_gamma   90.00
#
_symmetry.space_group_name_H-M   'P 1'
#
loop_
_entity.id
_entity.type
_entity.pdbx_description
1 polymer ?
#
loop_
_entity_poly.entity_id
_entity_poly.type
_entity_poly.pdbx_seq_one_letter_code
_entity_poly.pdbx_strand_id
1 'polypeptide(L)'
;MDDVEAELVNELEFQYYGFSPFGFVDTVYNDCVQSWVEAVEEVFSSPPFSEMEDKEGYVAEIIKMFFHNKGIKEATDILTAGIYGFFKERILRYVLRIPRHVTLPEHEYTHHLLFSDDPDVQELNRQNAKLAKCIVEYRTTLTELNERIQEANNAAEVLTTLIEQLERISLDVTDDPVGGSDVSSPVIS
;
A
#
# COMPACT_ATOMS: atom_id res chain seq x y z
N MET A 1 -32.16 -3.51 4.75
CA MET A 1 -31.35 -3.37 3.51
C MET A 1 -30.86 -1.93 3.36
N ASP A 2 -31.55 -0.94 3.94
CA ASP A 2 -31.20 0.48 3.83
C ASP A 2 -29.99 0.93 4.68
N ASP A 3 -29.72 0.29 5.83
CA ASP A 3 -28.61 0.70 6.71
C ASP A 3 -27.21 0.36 6.15
N VAL A 4 -27.08 -0.71 5.36
CA VAL A 4 -25.79 -1.12 4.76
C VAL A 4 -25.44 -0.23 3.55
N GLU A 5 -26.44 0.29 2.84
CA GLU A 5 -26.21 1.29 1.80
C GLU A 5 -25.76 2.63 2.39
N ALA A 6 -26.21 2.99 3.60
CA ALA A 6 -25.86 4.21 4.30
C ALA A 6 -24.40 4.24 4.79
N GLU A 7 -23.83 3.10 5.19
CA GLU A 7 -22.45 2.99 5.69
C GLU A 7 -21.38 3.09 4.59
N LEU A 8 -21.71 2.73 3.34
CA LEU A 8 -20.87 2.94 2.15
C LEU A 8 -21.09 4.33 1.49
N VAL A 9 -21.96 5.18 2.07
CA VAL A 9 -22.18 6.54 1.56
C VAL A 9 -20.95 7.38 1.88
N ASN A 10 -20.17 7.63 0.83
CA ASN A 10 -19.06 8.60 0.76
C ASN A 10 -17.65 8.07 0.96
N GLU A 11 -17.39 6.76 0.88
CA GLU A 11 -15.99 6.27 0.85
C GLU A 11 -15.22 6.81 -0.35
N LEU A 12 -15.84 6.82 -1.53
CA LEU A 12 -15.25 7.35 -2.76
C LEU A 12 -14.96 8.85 -2.63
N GLU A 13 -15.93 9.61 -2.12
CA GLU A 13 -15.78 11.02 -1.84
C GLU A 13 -14.70 11.28 -0.78
N PHE A 14 -14.63 10.47 0.28
CA PHE A 14 -13.61 10.60 1.31
C PHE A 14 -12.21 10.36 0.76
N GLN A 15 -12.04 9.31 -0.06
CA GLN A 15 -10.78 9.01 -0.73
C GLN A 15 -10.36 10.16 -1.66
N TYR A 16 -11.30 10.69 -2.44
CA TYR A 16 -11.03 11.76 -3.40
C TYR A 16 -10.72 13.11 -2.75
N TYR A 17 -11.53 13.54 -1.78
CA TYR A 17 -11.37 14.84 -1.14
C TYR A 17 -10.35 14.82 0.02
N GLY A 18 -10.06 13.66 0.58
CA GLY A 18 -9.22 13.52 1.78
C GLY A 18 -9.92 13.94 3.08
N PHE A 19 -11.22 14.22 3.04
CA PHE A 19 -12.04 14.55 4.20
C PHE A 19 -13.47 14.01 4.03
N SER A 20 -14.20 13.85 5.14
CA SER A 20 -15.60 13.44 5.10
C SER A 20 -16.49 14.62 4.69
N PRO A 21 -17.26 14.52 3.57
CA PRO A 21 -18.20 15.56 3.19
C PRO A 21 -19.20 15.91 4.29
N PHE A 22 -19.66 14.91 5.05
CA PHE A 22 -20.53 15.13 6.21
C PHE A 22 -19.83 15.92 7.30
N GLY A 23 -18.61 15.52 7.64
CA GLY A 23 -17.79 16.21 8.64
C GLY A 23 -17.53 17.67 8.25
N PHE A 24 -17.22 17.93 6.98
CA PHE A 24 -17.03 19.28 6.46
C PHE A 24 -18.28 20.14 6.64
N VAL A 25 -19.46 19.63 6.25
CA VAL A 25 -20.71 20.37 6.39
C VAL A 25 -21.05 20.65 7.86
N ASP A 26 -20.81 19.68 8.75
CA ASP A 26 -21.01 19.87 10.19
C ASP A 26 -20.03 20.90 10.77
N THR A 27 -18.77 20.95 10.31
CA THR A 27 -17.82 22.01 10.67
C THR A 27 -18.32 23.39 10.24
N VAL A 28 -18.74 23.54 8.97
CA VAL A 28 -19.26 24.82 8.46
C VAL A 28 -20.47 25.29 9.27
N TYR A 29 -21.36 24.38 9.65
CA TYR A 29 -22.50 24.71 10.50
C TYR A 29 -22.07 25.23 11.86
N ASN A 30 -21.12 24.54 12.51
CA ASN A 30 -20.59 24.96 13.80
C ASN A 30 -19.92 26.34 13.70
N ASP A 31 -19.18 26.60 12.62
CA ASP A 31 -18.57 27.92 12.38
C ASP A 31 -19.63 29.01 12.18
N CYS A 32 -20.73 28.72 11.48
CA CYS A 32 -21.85 29.65 11.35
C CYS A 32 -22.53 29.94 12.69
N VAL A 33 -22.76 28.91 13.51
CA VAL A 33 -23.31 29.04 14.86
C VAL A 33 -22.39 29.91 15.72
N GLN A 34 -21.09 29.64 15.70
CA GLN A 34 -20.09 30.37 16.47
C GLN A 34 -20.03 31.84 16.04
N SER A 35 -20.00 32.09 14.72
CA SER A 35 -20.03 33.45 14.17
C SER A 35 -21.28 34.23 14.58
N TRP A 36 -22.44 33.55 14.67
CA TRP A 36 -23.67 34.17 15.17
C TRP A 36 -23.55 34.55 16.64
N VAL A 37 -23.04 33.65 17.48
CA VAL A 37 -22.82 33.93 18.91
C VAL A 37 -21.90 35.13 19.10
N GLU A 38 -20.76 35.16 18.40
CA GLU A 38 -19.79 36.27 18.45
C GLU A 38 -20.42 37.59 18.02
N ALA A 39 -21.19 37.59 16.92
CA ALA A 39 -21.87 38.80 16.44
C ALA A 39 -22.91 39.32 17.45
N VAL A 40 -23.66 38.44 18.10
CA VAL A 40 -24.62 38.83 19.15
C VAL A 40 -23.85 39.41 20.35
N GLU A 41 -22.79 38.76 20.81
CA GLU A 41 -21.99 39.24 21.93
C GLU A 41 -21.35 40.61 21.65
N GLU A 42 -20.85 40.84 20.44
CA GLU A 42 -20.27 42.11 20.00
C GLU A 42 -21.30 43.25 20.07
N VAL A 43 -22.50 43.02 19.51
CA VAL A 43 -23.59 44.02 19.52
C VAL A 43 -23.98 44.38 20.95
N PHE A 44 -24.11 43.39 21.82
CA PHE A 44 -24.47 43.60 23.23
C PHE A 44 -23.31 44.12 24.09
N SER A 45 -22.10 44.19 23.56
CA SER A 45 -20.95 44.80 24.23
C SER A 45 -20.88 46.32 24.05
N SER A 46 -21.71 46.90 23.16
CA SER A 46 -21.75 48.33 22.89
C SER A 46 -23.00 49.01 23.48
N PRO A 47 -22.94 50.32 23.85
CA PRO A 47 -24.12 51.07 24.26
C PRO A 47 -25.15 51.19 23.12
N PRO A 48 -26.47 51.21 23.41
CA PRO A 48 -27.09 51.18 24.74
C PRO A 48 -27.23 49.78 25.34
N PHE A 49 -26.93 48.73 24.58
CA PHE A 49 -27.15 47.33 24.98
C PHE A 49 -26.23 46.87 26.11
N SER A 50 -25.05 47.47 26.23
CA SER A 50 -24.11 47.21 27.33
C SER A 50 -24.62 47.65 28.70
N GLU A 51 -25.58 48.57 28.76
CA GLU A 51 -26.12 49.16 30.00
C GLU A 51 -27.47 48.52 30.42
N MET A 52 -27.92 47.49 29.70
CA MET A 52 -29.17 46.81 30.02
C MET A 52 -29.06 45.94 31.28
N GLU A 53 -30.08 46.05 32.15
CA GLU A 53 -30.15 45.36 33.44
C GLU A 53 -30.25 43.82 33.30
N ASP A 54 -30.82 43.31 32.20
CA ASP A 54 -30.94 41.87 31.88
C ASP A 54 -30.25 41.51 30.56
N LYS A 55 -29.05 42.06 30.31
CA LYS A 55 -28.27 41.78 29.09
C LYS A 55 -28.10 40.28 28.82
N GLU A 56 -27.76 39.51 29.84
CA GLU A 56 -27.48 38.08 29.72
C GLU A 56 -28.72 37.28 29.28
N GLY A 57 -29.90 37.63 29.80
CA GLY A 57 -31.18 37.04 29.37
C GLY A 57 -31.50 37.32 27.90
N TYR A 58 -31.32 38.56 27.45
CA TYR A 58 -31.56 38.95 26.05
C TYR A 58 -30.56 38.31 25.08
N VAL A 59 -29.27 38.29 25.43
CA VAL A 59 -28.23 37.61 24.64
C VAL A 59 -28.56 36.13 24.50
N ALA A 60 -28.90 35.45 25.59
CA ALA A 60 -29.29 34.05 25.54
C ALA A 60 -30.53 33.81 24.68
N GLU A 61 -31.52 34.71 24.69
CA GLU A 61 -32.72 34.57 23.88
C GLU A 61 -32.46 34.82 22.39
N ILE A 62 -31.63 35.80 22.05
CA ILE A 62 -31.26 36.11 20.65
C ILE A 62 -30.35 35.02 20.06
N ILE A 63 -29.40 34.49 20.85
CA ILE A 63 -28.63 33.31 20.44
C ILE A 63 -29.57 32.14 20.18
N LYS A 64 -30.56 31.93 21.05
CA LYS A 64 -31.60 30.91 20.82
C LYS A 64 -32.45 31.18 19.58
N MET A 65 -32.63 32.43 19.11
CA MET A 65 -33.37 32.70 17.87
C MET A 65 -32.72 32.06 16.64
N PHE A 66 -31.40 31.85 16.63
CA PHE A 66 -30.72 31.08 15.60
C PHE A 66 -31.26 29.64 15.52
N PHE A 67 -31.61 29.08 16.68
CA PHE A 67 -32.09 27.71 16.83
C PHE A 67 -33.62 27.59 16.91
N HIS A 68 -34.33 28.63 17.36
CA HIS A 68 -35.73 28.60 17.77
C HIS A 68 -36.44 29.91 17.42
N ASN A 69 -37.00 30.01 16.22
CA ASN A 69 -38.02 31.01 15.96
C ASN A 69 -39.40 30.45 16.38
N LYS A 70 -39.77 30.59 17.66
CA LYS A 70 -41.02 30.03 18.22
C LYS A 70 -42.31 30.61 17.61
N GLY A 71 -42.25 31.78 16.97
CA GLY A 71 -43.41 32.38 16.30
C GLY A 71 -43.74 31.79 14.93
N ILE A 72 -42.84 30.95 14.38
CA ILE A 72 -42.91 30.43 13.01
C ILE A 72 -42.79 28.90 13.04
N LYS A 73 -43.20 28.21 14.11
CA LYS A 73 -42.98 26.75 14.24
C LYS A 73 -43.38 25.91 13.01
N GLU A 74 -44.46 26.27 12.30
CA GLU A 74 -44.88 25.56 11.08
C GLU A 74 -44.08 25.91 9.81
N ALA A 75 -43.43 27.07 9.75
CA ALA A 75 -42.59 27.49 8.60
C ALA A 75 -41.08 27.44 8.90
N THR A 76 -40.66 27.31 10.16
CA THR A 76 -39.25 27.16 10.57
C THR A 76 -38.83 25.74 10.90
N ASP A 77 -39.75 24.78 11.08
CA ASP A 77 -39.38 23.37 10.87
C ASP A 77 -38.91 23.15 9.40
N ILE A 78 -39.34 24.03 8.48
CA ILE A 78 -38.88 24.11 7.08
C ILE A 78 -37.67 25.06 6.87
N LEU A 79 -37.27 25.88 7.86
CA LEU A 79 -36.17 26.85 7.70
C LEU A 79 -35.00 26.67 8.68
N THR A 80 -35.14 26.11 9.88
CA THR A 80 -33.98 25.90 10.78
C THR A 80 -33.48 24.47 10.68
N ALA A 81 -34.38 23.48 10.76
CA ALA A 81 -34.10 22.13 10.27
C ALA A 81 -34.00 22.12 8.73
N GLY A 82 -34.68 23.04 8.05
CA GLY A 82 -34.66 23.10 6.60
C GLY A 82 -33.57 23.96 5.97
N ILE A 83 -33.05 25.07 6.51
CA ILE A 83 -31.91 25.78 5.88
C ILE A 83 -30.64 24.93 6.06
N TYR A 84 -30.37 24.46 7.27
CA TYR A 84 -29.22 23.58 7.47
C TYR A 84 -29.41 22.23 6.80
N GLY A 85 -30.59 21.60 6.94
CA GLY A 85 -30.90 20.34 6.26
C GLY A 85 -30.85 20.46 4.74
N PHE A 86 -31.38 21.53 4.16
CA PHE A 86 -31.35 21.78 2.72
C PHE A 86 -29.97 22.16 2.22
N PHE A 87 -29.21 22.95 2.99
CA PHE A 87 -27.82 23.25 2.69
C PHE A 87 -27.00 21.97 2.72
N LYS A 88 -27.11 21.19 3.80
CA LYS A 88 -26.46 19.88 3.96
C LYS A 88 -26.84 18.94 2.84
N GLU A 89 -28.12 18.76 2.56
CA GLU A 89 -28.58 17.89 1.47
C GLU A 89 -28.04 18.38 0.12
N ARG A 90 -28.14 19.68 -0.20
CA ARG A 90 -27.70 20.18 -1.50
C ARG A 90 -26.20 20.12 -1.69
N ILE A 91 -25.43 20.49 -0.69
CA ILE A 91 -23.96 20.42 -0.74
C ILE A 91 -23.53 18.96 -0.89
N LEU A 92 -24.08 18.05 -0.08
CA LEU A 92 -23.72 16.64 -0.15
C LEU A 92 -24.18 15.98 -1.45
N ARG A 93 -25.28 16.42 -2.06
CA ARG A 93 -25.86 15.80 -3.26
C ARG A 93 -25.37 16.36 -4.57
N TYR A 94 -25.11 17.67 -4.64
CA TYR A 94 -24.82 18.37 -5.90
C TYR A 94 -23.41 18.97 -5.98
N VAL A 95 -22.73 19.14 -4.85
CA VAL A 95 -21.40 19.77 -4.82
C VAL A 95 -20.32 18.74 -4.48
N LEU A 96 -20.52 18.01 -3.38
CA LEU A 96 -19.55 17.04 -2.85
C LEU A 96 -19.84 15.61 -3.26
N ARG A 97 -20.86 15.35 -4.10
CA ARG A 97 -21.14 14.00 -4.62
C ARG A 97 -20.33 13.76 -5.88
N ILE A 98 -19.61 12.65 -5.92
CA ILE A 98 -19.00 12.19 -7.16
C ILE A 98 -20.07 11.42 -7.95
N PRO A 99 -20.40 11.82 -9.19
CA PRO A 99 -21.42 11.13 -9.97
C PRO A 99 -21.03 9.67 -10.22
N ARG A 100 -21.97 8.73 -10.05
CA ARG A 100 -21.72 7.29 -10.21
C ARG A 100 -21.19 6.85 -11.59
N HIS A 101 -21.35 7.69 -12.61
CA HIS A 101 -20.88 7.43 -13.98
C HIS A 101 -19.51 8.05 -14.26
N VAL A 102 -18.88 8.68 -13.28
CA VAL A 102 -17.54 9.25 -13.38
C VAL A 102 -16.55 8.29 -12.75
N THR A 103 -15.58 7.85 -13.54
CA THR A 103 -14.41 7.13 -13.05
C THR A 103 -13.35 8.15 -12.64
N LEU A 104 -12.90 8.09 -11.38
CA LEU A 104 -11.82 8.94 -10.92
C LEU A 104 -10.48 8.52 -11.57
N PRO A 105 -9.54 9.44 -11.80
CA PRO A 105 -8.24 9.13 -12.41
C PRO A 105 -7.47 8.03 -11.68
N GLU A 106 -7.55 7.99 -10.35
CA GLU A 106 -6.91 6.96 -9.52
C GLU A 106 -7.48 5.55 -9.73
N HIS A 107 -8.70 5.45 -10.26
CA HIS A 107 -9.39 4.19 -10.55
C HIS A 107 -9.38 3.85 -12.05
N GLU A 108 -8.78 4.68 -12.90
CA GLU A 108 -8.78 4.51 -14.36
C GLU A 108 -8.14 3.16 -14.76
N TYR A 109 -6.99 2.82 -14.20
CA TYR A 109 -6.31 1.55 -14.46
C TYR A 109 -7.11 0.33 -13.96
N THR A 110 -7.70 0.42 -12.77
CA THR A 110 -8.55 -0.65 -12.21
C THR A 110 -9.78 -0.86 -13.08
N HIS A 111 -10.40 0.23 -13.53
CA HIS A 111 -11.52 0.21 -14.44
C HIS A 111 -11.13 -0.41 -15.78
N HIS A 112 -10.00 0.00 -16.38
CA HIS A 112 -9.50 -0.62 -17.61
C HIS A 112 -9.22 -2.11 -17.45
N LEU A 113 -8.61 -2.53 -16.33
CA LEU A 113 -8.32 -3.94 -16.06
C LEU A 113 -9.60 -4.78 -15.92
N LEU A 114 -10.65 -4.24 -15.27
CA LEU A 114 -11.94 -4.91 -15.13
C LEU A 114 -12.65 -5.15 -16.46
N PHE A 115 -12.42 -4.27 -17.45
CA PHE A 115 -13.08 -4.32 -18.75
C PHE A 115 -12.17 -4.74 -19.91
N SER A 116 -10.88 -4.96 -19.67
CA SER A 116 -9.96 -5.50 -20.66
C SER A 116 -10.12 -7.01 -20.74
N ASP A 117 -10.03 -7.56 -21.95
CA ASP A 117 -9.87 -9.00 -22.19
C ASP A 117 -8.46 -9.52 -21.77
N ASP A 118 -7.72 -8.75 -20.98
CA ASP A 118 -6.39 -9.13 -20.50
C ASP A 118 -6.44 -10.43 -19.70
N PRO A 119 -5.35 -11.23 -19.72
CA PRO A 119 -5.34 -12.53 -19.10
C PRO A 119 -5.75 -12.42 -17.63
N ASP A 120 -6.75 -13.21 -17.27
CA ASP A 120 -7.29 -13.35 -15.92
C ASP A 120 -6.14 -13.27 -14.90
N VAL A 121 -6.25 -12.33 -13.97
CA VAL A 121 -5.27 -12.12 -12.89
C VAL A 121 -4.96 -13.45 -12.18
N GLN A 122 -5.90 -14.39 -12.17
CA GLN A 122 -5.70 -15.75 -11.68
C GLN A 122 -4.70 -16.57 -12.53
N GLU A 123 -4.76 -16.48 -13.85
CA GLU A 123 -3.80 -17.13 -14.75
C GLU A 123 -2.41 -16.52 -14.60
N LEU A 124 -2.30 -15.19 -14.48
CA LEU A 124 -1.03 -14.53 -14.20
C LEU A 124 -0.43 -15.00 -12.87
N ASN A 125 -1.26 -15.10 -11.83
CA ASN A 125 -0.86 -15.64 -10.53
C ASN A 125 -0.43 -17.11 -10.61
N ARG A 126 -1.13 -17.93 -11.40
CA ARG A 126 -0.77 -19.33 -11.63
C ARG A 126 0.59 -19.44 -12.33
N GLN A 127 0.85 -18.61 -13.33
CA GLN A 127 2.13 -18.57 -14.03
C GLN A 127 3.25 -18.11 -13.10
N ASN A 128 3.03 -17.08 -12.29
CA ASN A 128 3.99 -16.63 -11.28
C ASN A 128 4.32 -17.74 -10.25
N ALA A 129 3.31 -18.46 -9.76
CA ALA A 129 3.52 -19.57 -8.84
C ALA A 129 4.33 -20.71 -9.49
N LYS A 130 4.05 -21.03 -10.76
CA LYS A 130 4.82 -22.02 -11.52
C LYS A 130 6.27 -21.57 -11.68
N LEU A 131 6.50 -20.32 -12.04
CA LEU A 131 7.84 -19.77 -12.23
C LEU A 131 8.63 -19.78 -10.92
N ALA A 132 7.99 -19.39 -9.80
CA ALA A 132 8.59 -19.45 -8.47
C ALA A 132 9.04 -20.88 -8.11
N LYS A 133 8.21 -21.89 -8.41
CA LYS A 133 8.57 -23.29 -8.21
C LYS A 133 9.77 -23.70 -9.06
N CYS A 134 9.78 -23.37 -10.34
CA CYS A 134 10.90 -23.68 -11.23
C CYS A 134 12.20 -23.01 -10.77
N ILE A 135 12.15 -21.77 -10.25
CA ILE A 135 13.33 -21.09 -9.69
C ILE A 135 13.91 -21.88 -8.51
N VAL A 136 13.07 -22.39 -7.62
CA VAL A 136 13.53 -23.20 -6.48
C VAL A 136 14.15 -24.50 -6.97
N GLU A 137 13.50 -25.19 -7.91
CA GLU A 137 14.03 -26.44 -8.51
C GLU A 137 15.41 -26.20 -9.14
N TYR A 138 15.55 -25.16 -9.97
CA TYR A 138 16.83 -24.84 -10.59
C TYR A 138 17.91 -24.47 -9.59
N ARG A 139 17.57 -23.78 -8.49
CA ARG A 139 18.53 -23.49 -7.41
C ARG A 139 19.02 -24.77 -6.75
N THR A 140 18.14 -25.70 -6.45
CA THR A 140 18.52 -27.00 -5.86
C THR A 140 19.40 -27.80 -6.81
N THR A 141 19.02 -27.92 -8.09
CA THR A 141 19.82 -28.63 -9.09
C THR A 141 21.20 -27.99 -9.28
N LEU A 142 21.29 -26.66 -9.24
CA LEU A 142 22.57 -25.95 -9.32
C LEU A 142 23.48 -26.30 -8.14
N THR A 143 22.93 -26.35 -6.92
CA THR A 143 23.69 -26.73 -5.71
C THR A 143 24.20 -28.17 -5.83
N GLU A 144 23.34 -29.11 -6.20
CA GLU A 144 23.74 -30.52 -6.39
C GLU A 144 24.83 -30.68 -7.46
N LEU A 145 24.73 -29.92 -8.56
CA LEU A 145 25.74 -29.96 -9.61
C LEU A 145 27.09 -29.41 -9.13
N ASN A 146 27.08 -28.31 -8.38
CA ASN A 146 28.30 -27.74 -7.81
C ASN A 146 28.97 -28.70 -6.82
N GLU A 147 28.20 -29.40 -5.99
CA GLU A 147 28.73 -30.43 -5.08
C GLU A 147 29.43 -31.55 -5.87
N ARG A 148 28.80 -32.06 -6.94
CA ARG A 148 29.41 -33.08 -7.80
C ARG A 148 30.67 -32.60 -8.51
N ILE A 149 30.70 -31.33 -8.95
CA ILE A 149 31.91 -30.74 -9.53
C ILE A 149 33.03 -30.71 -8.49
N GLN A 150 32.72 -30.32 -7.26
CA GLN A 150 33.71 -30.29 -6.17
C GLN A 150 34.23 -31.70 -5.85
N GLU A 151 33.36 -32.70 -5.78
CA GLU A 151 33.75 -34.10 -5.57
C GLU A 151 34.68 -34.60 -6.68
N ALA A 152 34.34 -34.33 -7.94
CA ALA A 152 35.16 -34.71 -9.09
C ALA A 152 36.53 -34.02 -9.07
N ASN A 153 36.58 -32.73 -8.71
CA ASN A 153 37.84 -32.00 -8.57
C ASN A 153 38.71 -32.56 -7.44
N ASN A 154 38.12 -32.87 -6.29
CA ASN A 154 38.84 -33.49 -5.17
C ASN A 154 39.42 -34.87 -5.57
N ALA A 155 38.64 -35.68 -6.30
CA ALA A 155 39.11 -36.98 -6.80
C ALA A 155 40.25 -36.83 -7.82
N ALA A 156 40.16 -35.83 -8.70
CA ALA A 156 41.21 -35.52 -9.66
C ALA A 156 42.52 -35.12 -8.95
N GLU A 157 42.45 -34.29 -7.90
CA GLU A 157 43.61 -33.89 -7.11
C GLU A 157 44.29 -35.07 -6.40
N VAL A 158 43.50 -35.99 -5.82
CA VAL A 158 44.03 -37.23 -5.25
C VAL A 158 44.74 -38.08 -6.31
N LEU A 159 44.13 -38.25 -7.48
CA LEU A 159 44.73 -39.01 -8.58
C LEU A 159 46.03 -38.37 -9.07
N THR A 160 46.07 -37.04 -9.22
CA THR A 160 47.29 -36.30 -9.56
C THR A 160 48.39 -36.54 -8.52
N THR A 161 48.07 -36.44 -7.24
CA THR A 161 49.03 -36.69 -6.15
C THR A 161 49.58 -38.12 -6.19
N LEU A 162 48.72 -39.12 -6.45
CA LEU A 162 49.14 -40.52 -6.56
C LEU A 162 50.04 -40.75 -7.78
N ILE A 163 49.73 -40.11 -8.91
CA ILE A 163 50.57 -40.17 -10.12
C ILE A 163 51.95 -39.57 -9.82
N GLU A 164 52.02 -38.38 -9.21
CA GLU A 164 53.29 -37.74 -8.83
C GLU A 164 54.12 -38.61 -7.87
N GLN A 165 53.46 -39.27 -6.89
CA GLN A 165 54.13 -40.19 -5.97
C GLN A 165 54.66 -41.44 -6.69
N LEU A 166 53.90 -42.01 -7.63
CA LEU A 166 54.33 -43.16 -8.42
C LEU A 166 55.51 -42.80 -9.34
N GLU A 167 55.48 -41.64 -9.98
CA GLU A 167 56.59 -41.14 -10.80
C GLU A 167 57.87 -40.96 -9.97
N ARG A 168 57.74 -40.44 -8.74
CA ARG A 168 58.88 -40.26 -7.82
C ARG A 168 59.46 -41.60 -7.36
N ILE A 169 58.62 -42.58 -7.02
CA ILE A 169 59.08 -43.94 -6.66
C ILE A 169 59.74 -44.62 -7.86
N SER A 170 59.20 -44.43 -9.07
CA SER A 170 59.79 -44.99 -10.29
C SER A 170 61.17 -44.41 -10.60
N LEU A 171 61.45 -43.16 -10.22
CA LEU A 171 62.76 -42.52 -10.37
C LEU A 171 63.78 -42.99 -9.31
N ASP A 172 63.34 -43.26 -8.08
CA ASP A 172 64.20 -43.75 -6.98
C ASP A 172 64.70 -45.20 -7.20
N VAL A 173 64.03 -46.00 -8.04
CA VAL A 173 64.42 -47.39 -8.34
C VAL A 173 65.54 -47.49 -9.39
N THR A 174 65.90 -46.38 -10.06
CA THR A 174 66.94 -46.37 -11.12
C THR A 174 68.35 -46.00 -10.65
N ASP A 175 68.56 -45.70 -9.36
CA ASP A 175 69.85 -45.21 -8.82
C ASP A 175 70.63 -46.24 -7.96
N ASP A 176 70.56 -47.54 -8.28
CA ASP A 176 71.55 -48.52 -7.82
C ASP A 176 72.62 -48.76 -8.92
N PRO A 177 73.90 -48.39 -8.72
CA PRO A 177 74.93 -48.61 -9.72
C PRO A 177 75.38 -50.07 -9.66
N VAL A 178 74.84 -50.92 -10.54
CA VAL A 178 75.52 -52.17 -10.89
C VAL A 178 76.70 -51.82 -11.79
N GLY A 179 77.80 -51.48 -11.13
CA GLY A 179 79.12 -51.37 -11.73
C GLY A 179 79.60 -52.75 -12.24
N GLY A 180 79.79 -52.82 -13.54
CA GLY A 180 81.02 -53.30 -14.19
C GLY A 180 81.46 -54.75 -14.00
N SER A 181 81.44 -55.48 -15.14
CA SER A 181 82.42 -56.47 -15.63
C SER A 181 81.64 -57.50 -16.46
N ASP A 182 81.97 -57.86 -17.69
CA ASP A 182 83.08 -57.50 -18.57
C ASP A 182 82.66 -57.78 -20.01
N VAL A 183 83.38 -57.13 -20.91
CA VAL A 183 83.29 -57.24 -22.36
C VAL A 183 83.83 -58.60 -22.82
N SER A 184 83.10 -59.27 -23.72
CA SER A 184 83.69 -59.96 -24.89
C SER A 184 82.61 -60.28 -25.93
N SER A 185 82.66 -59.54 -27.04
CA SER A 185 82.05 -59.91 -28.34
C SER A 185 83.12 -60.63 -29.20
N PRO A 186 82.84 -60.98 -30.46
CA PRO A 186 81.93 -62.00 -31.00
C PRO A 186 82.74 -63.03 -31.85
N VAL A 187 82.09 -63.96 -32.59
CA VAL A 187 82.39 -64.36 -33.99
C VAL A 187 81.75 -65.72 -34.36
N ILE A 188 80.74 -65.62 -35.22
CA ILE A 188 80.37 -66.42 -36.41
C ILE A 188 81.05 -67.79 -36.62
N SER A 189 80.27 -68.88 -36.58
CA SER A 189 79.89 -69.76 -37.73
C SER A 189 78.93 -70.86 -37.27
#